data_AF-A0A9E2PC09-F1
#
_entry.id   AF-A0A9E2PC09-F1
#
_cell.length_a   1.000
_cell.length_b   1.000
_cell.length_c   1.000
_cell.angle_alpha   90.00
_cell.angle_beta   90.00
_cell.angle_gamma   90.00
#
_symmetry.space_group_name_H-M   'P 1'
#
loop_
_entity.id
_entity.type
_entity.pdbx_description
1 polymer ?
#
loop_
_entity_poly.entity_id
_entity_poly.type
_entity_poly.pdbx_seq_one_letter_code
_entity_poly.pdbx_strand_id
1 'polypeptide(L)'
;MLAECASKLNNFSVSIESGLDKYSKATHPIRYGNYIKIRTEGYEYIFDLNGRAKIISGKRHNDWPREDWLKRTKGNDWIFYTAGMGYSNAFAYEGEYYTLCLNYNSNSVFDYKPFKSQYVLNALDSLQSFVSKLKNVIDEPACSENKVLLNKIINNNSVLPEPDIHSIIKSSISVLPPDTRHSDYDVIPVIIADGCVYNCSFCSVKSGEKINIRNEANIALQLNQLREFYGEDIINYNSVFLGNHDALVA
;
A
#
# COMPACT_ATOMS: atom_id res chain seq x y z
N MET A 1 -18.07 3.46 -17.01
CA MET A 1 -17.53 2.67 -18.13
C MET A 1 -16.25 3.34 -18.60
N LEU A 2 -15.10 2.94 -18.06
CA LEU A 2 -13.80 3.27 -18.66
C LEU A 2 -13.38 2.05 -19.48
N ALA A 3 -13.08 2.27 -20.75
CA ALA A 3 -12.70 1.24 -21.69
C ALA A 3 -11.37 0.57 -21.28
N GLU A 4 -11.28 -0.75 -21.41
CA GLU A 4 -10.02 -1.50 -21.34
C GLU A 4 -9.14 -1.09 -22.54
N CYS A 5 -8.25 -0.10 -22.35
CA CYS A 5 -7.17 0.19 -23.29
C CYS A 5 -5.94 -0.62 -22.87
N ALA A 6 -5.77 -1.81 -23.45
CA ALA A 6 -4.56 -2.61 -23.29
C ALA A 6 -3.63 -2.39 -24.49
N SER A 7 -2.56 -1.62 -24.33
CA SER A 7 -1.52 -1.46 -25.36
C SER A 7 -0.34 -2.40 -25.07
N LYS A 8 0.10 -3.20 -26.05
CA LYS A 8 1.35 -3.97 -25.97
C LYS A 8 2.52 -3.09 -26.44
N LEU A 9 3.40 -2.76 -25.51
CA LEU A 9 4.72 -2.21 -25.77
C LEU A 9 5.69 -3.38 -25.84
N ASN A 10 6.79 -3.26 -26.60
CA ASN A 10 7.63 -4.39 -27.06
C ASN A 10 8.07 -5.43 -25.99
N ASN A 11 7.89 -5.20 -24.68
CA ASN A 11 8.06 -6.18 -23.59
C ASN A 11 7.06 -6.09 -22.42
N PHE A 12 5.99 -5.28 -22.50
CA PHE A 12 5.00 -5.15 -21.43
C PHE A 12 3.64 -4.64 -21.91
N SER A 13 2.59 -4.89 -21.16
CA SER A 13 1.26 -4.31 -21.40
C SER A 13 0.86 -3.37 -20.28
N VAL A 14 0.13 -2.31 -20.62
CA VAL A 14 -0.42 -1.33 -19.68
C VAL A 14 -1.94 -1.33 -19.82
N SER A 15 -2.67 -1.32 -18.70
CA SER A 15 -4.12 -1.18 -18.65
C SER A 15 -4.55 -0.38 -17.41
N ILE A 16 -5.69 0.30 -17.49
CA ILE A 16 -6.41 0.82 -16.32
C ILE A 16 -7.55 -0.16 -16.04
N GLU A 17 -7.64 -0.63 -14.81
CA GLU A 17 -8.63 -1.64 -14.41
C GLU A 17 -9.38 -1.19 -13.15
N SER A 18 -10.60 -1.70 -12.99
CA SER A 18 -11.44 -1.47 -11.82
C SER A 18 -11.57 -2.77 -11.04
N GLY A 19 -11.25 -2.72 -9.75
CA GLY A 19 -11.49 -3.76 -8.77
C GLY A 19 -12.87 -3.64 -8.11
N LEU A 20 -13.05 -4.31 -6.97
CA LEU A 20 -14.24 -4.16 -6.15
C LEU A 20 -14.29 -2.77 -5.49
N ASP A 21 -15.50 -2.27 -5.27
CA ASP A 21 -15.77 -1.01 -4.56
C ASP A 21 -15.86 -1.18 -3.04
N LYS A 22 -15.99 -2.42 -2.57
CA LYS A 22 -16.13 -2.79 -1.16
C LYS A 22 -15.16 -3.88 -0.78
N TYR A 23 -14.54 -3.71 0.38
CA TYR A 23 -13.69 -4.73 0.98
C TYR A 23 -14.51 -5.98 1.32
N SER A 24 -13.96 -7.14 0.97
CA SER A 24 -14.58 -8.44 1.21
C SER A 24 -13.48 -9.45 1.55
N LYS A 25 -13.75 -10.33 2.51
CA LYS A 25 -12.82 -11.40 2.85
C LYS A 25 -12.93 -12.50 1.81
N ALA A 26 -11.83 -12.81 1.13
CA ALA A 26 -11.80 -13.85 0.10
C ALA A 26 -10.52 -14.69 0.16
N THR A 27 -10.64 -15.92 -0.31
CA THR A 27 -9.55 -16.90 -0.47
C THR A 27 -8.60 -16.59 -1.64
N HIS A 28 -8.84 -15.51 -2.37
CA HIS A 28 -7.99 -15.05 -3.48
C HIS A 28 -7.67 -13.57 -3.27
N PRO A 29 -6.54 -13.05 -3.81
CA PRO A 29 -6.20 -11.65 -3.66
C PRO A 29 -7.21 -10.82 -4.44
N ILE A 30 -7.97 -9.98 -3.75
CA ILE A 30 -8.92 -9.06 -4.39
C ILE A 30 -8.23 -7.71 -4.61
N ARG A 31 -8.50 -7.10 -5.76
CA ARG A 31 -8.11 -5.71 -6.03
C ARG A 31 -9.29 -4.81 -5.76
N TYR A 32 -9.03 -3.64 -5.18
CA TYR A 32 -10.05 -2.67 -4.81
C TYR A 32 -9.79 -1.35 -5.52
N GLY A 33 -10.87 -0.68 -5.90
CA GLY A 33 -10.82 0.61 -6.58
C GLY A 33 -10.21 0.55 -7.98
N ASN A 34 -9.87 1.70 -8.53
CA ASN A 34 -9.26 1.84 -9.85
C ASN A 34 -7.73 1.87 -9.74
N TYR A 35 -7.05 1.18 -10.63
CA TYR A 35 -5.60 1.09 -10.59
C TYR A 35 -5.01 0.92 -11.98
N ILE A 36 -3.72 1.20 -12.09
CA ILE A 36 -2.94 1.00 -13.30
C ILE A 36 -2.24 -0.35 -13.17
N LYS A 37 -2.47 -1.24 -14.12
CA LYS A 37 -1.80 -2.52 -14.18
C LYS A 37 -0.75 -2.51 -15.28
N ILE A 38 0.45 -2.96 -14.92
CA ILE A 38 1.53 -3.23 -15.87
C ILE A 38 1.92 -4.70 -15.77
N ARG A 39 1.94 -5.40 -16.90
CA ARG A 39 2.39 -6.78 -16.98
C ARG A 39 3.65 -6.86 -17.82
N THR A 40 4.70 -7.39 -17.21
CA THR A 40 5.94 -7.80 -17.89
C THR A 40 5.99 -9.32 -18.05
N GLU A 41 7.07 -9.87 -18.58
CA GLU A 41 7.27 -11.32 -18.65
C GLU A 41 7.32 -11.97 -17.25
N GLY A 42 8.05 -11.37 -16.31
CA GLY A 42 8.29 -11.95 -14.98
C GLY A 42 7.33 -11.49 -13.88
N TYR A 43 6.76 -10.29 -13.99
CA TYR A 43 5.99 -9.67 -12.91
C TYR A 43 4.73 -8.95 -13.41
N GLU A 44 3.76 -8.86 -12.52
CA GLU A 44 2.65 -7.92 -12.56
C GLU A 44 2.87 -6.82 -11.51
N TYR A 45 2.79 -5.57 -11.94
CA TYR A 45 2.85 -4.39 -11.09
C TYR A 45 1.50 -3.71 -11.09
N ILE A 46 1.04 -3.31 -9.91
CA ILE A 46 -0.12 -2.45 -9.76
C ILE A 46 0.36 -1.12 -9.20
N PHE A 47 0.02 -0.05 -9.89
CA PHE A 47 0.24 1.32 -9.46
C PHE A 47 -1.10 1.97 -9.11
N ASP A 48 -1.06 2.88 -8.15
CA ASP A 48 -2.18 3.73 -7.82
C ASP A 48 -2.44 4.78 -8.93
N LEU A 49 -3.51 5.56 -8.83
CA LEU A 49 -3.86 6.53 -9.89
C LEU A 49 -2.87 7.70 -10.03
N ASN A 50 -2.04 7.92 -9.02
CA ASN A 50 -0.92 8.86 -9.09
C ASN A 50 0.34 8.22 -9.66
N GLY A 51 0.32 6.92 -9.97
CA GLY A 51 1.45 6.17 -10.50
C GLY A 51 2.41 5.65 -9.44
N ARG A 52 2.08 5.65 -8.15
CA ARG A 52 2.93 5.05 -7.10
C ARG A 52 2.77 3.53 -7.08
N ALA A 53 3.86 2.78 -6.97
CA ALA A 53 3.78 1.32 -6.88
C ALA A 53 3.02 0.90 -5.62
N LYS A 54 1.99 0.07 -5.80
CA LYS A 54 1.13 -0.45 -4.73
C LYS A 54 1.33 -1.95 -4.54
N ILE A 55 1.41 -2.74 -5.61
CA ILE A 55 1.52 -4.21 -5.53
C ILE A 55 2.55 -4.74 -6.53
N ILE A 56 3.34 -5.74 -6.10
CA ILE A 56 4.15 -6.57 -6.99
C ILE A 56 3.73 -8.03 -6.81
N SER A 57 3.47 -8.72 -7.91
CA SER A 57 3.19 -10.15 -7.93
C SER A 57 4.05 -10.83 -9.00
N GLY A 58 4.72 -11.92 -8.63
CA GLY A 58 5.53 -12.69 -9.57
C GLY A 58 4.70 -13.62 -10.44
N LYS A 59 5.19 -13.88 -11.65
CA LYS A 59 4.71 -14.94 -12.54
C LYS A 59 5.57 -16.19 -12.33
N ARG A 60 5.00 -17.37 -12.58
CA ARG A 60 5.50 -18.74 -12.28
C ARG A 60 6.99 -19.06 -12.56
N HIS A 61 7.76 -18.19 -13.20
CA HIS A 61 9.09 -18.49 -13.73
C HIS A 61 10.25 -18.23 -12.72
N ASN A 62 10.03 -17.58 -11.58
CA ASN A 62 11.12 -17.11 -10.68
C ASN A 62 11.01 -17.58 -9.21
N ASP A 63 10.65 -18.84 -8.96
CA ASP A 63 10.43 -19.38 -7.60
C ASP A 63 9.36 -18.64 -6.78
N TRP A 64 8.55 -17.81 -7.43
CA TRP A 64 7.50 -17.03 -6.79
C TRP A 64 6.29 -17.93 -6.44
N PRO A 65 5.86 -18.00 -5.16
CA PRO A 65 4.69 -18.78 -4.78
C PRO A 65 3.42 -18.27 -5.47
N ARG A 66 2.56 -19.18 -5.92
CA ARG A 66 1.47 -18.93 -6.88
C ARG A 66 0.45 -17.84 -6.46
N GLU A 67 0.42 -17.47 -5.18
CA GLU A 67 -0.64 -16.64 -4.59
C GLU A 67 -0.09 -15.57 -3.65
N ASP A 68 1.22 -15.32 -3.68
CA ASP A 68 1.87 -14.35 -2.80
C ASP A 68 2.05 -13.01 -3.52
N TRP A 69 2.06 -11.91 -2.78
CA TRP A 69 2.31 -10.57 -3.32
C TRP A 69 2.99 -9.66 -2.30
N LEU A 70 3.68 -8.65 -2.82
CA LEU A 70 4.14 -7.53 -2.03
C LEU A 70 3.12 -6.40 -2.13
N LYS A 71 2.76 -5.78 -1.01
CA LYS A 71 1.97 -4.54 -0.97
C LYS A 71 2.78 -3.43 -0.32
N ARG A 72 2.80 -2.25 -0.93
CA ARG A 72 3.43 -1.04 -0.36
C ARG A 72 2.39 -0.29 0.49
N THR A 73 2.76 0.09 1.70
CA THR A 73 1.93 0.93 2.58
C THR A 73 2.05 2.40 2.19
N LYS A 74 1.13 3.24 2.69
CA LYS A 74 1.27 4.71 2.55
C LYS A 74 2.38 5.31 3.41
N GLY A 75 2.88 4.54 4.39
CA GLY A 75 4.13 4.84 5.10
C GLY A 75 5.39 4.42 4.33
N ASN A 76 5.26 3.97 3.08
CA ASN A 76 6.37 3.56 2.21
C ASN A 76 7.08 2.26 2.65
N ASP A 77 6.43 1.44 3.48
CA ASP A 77 6.91 0.10 3.81
C ASP A 77 6.39 -0.95 2.84
N TRP A 78 7.13 -2.05 2.66
CA TRP A 78 6.63 -3.22 1.95
C TRP A 78 6.17 -4.29 2.94
N ILE A 79 5.04 -4.92 2.62
CA ILE A 79 4.46 -6.05 3.33
C ILE A 79 4.40 -7.23 2.37
N PHE A 80 4.82 -8.42 2.79
CA PHE A 80 4.67 -9.64 2.02
C PHE A 80 3.44 -10.41 2.48
N TYR A 81 2.52 -10.65 1.56
CA TYR A 81 1.31 -11.44 1.80
C TYR A 81 1.54 -12.85 1.29
N THR A 82 1.30 -13.85 2.15
CA THR A 82 1.48 -15.24 1.78
C THR A 82 0.25 -16.11 2.04
N ALA A 83 -0.07 -16.97 1.07
CA ALA A 83 -0.99 -18.09 1.26
C ALA A 83 -0.27 -19.37 1.72
N GLY A 84 1.07 -19.34 1.76
CA GLY A 84 1.98 -20.49 1.90
C GLY A 84 1.88 -21.28 3.21
N MET A 85 1.04 -20.87 4.17
CA MET A 85 0.74 -21.63 5.39
C MET A 85 -0.52 -22.50 5.25
N GLY A 86 -1.18 -22.45 4.09
CA GLY A 86 -2.46 -23.08 3.81
C GLY A 86 -3.62 -22.21 4.28
N TYR A 87 -4.60 -21.98 3.40
CA TYR A 87 -5.77 -21.15 3.65
C TYR A 87 -6.51 -21.47 4.95
N SER A 88 -6.63 -22.76 5.29
CA SER A 88 -7.31 -23.22 6.51
C SER A 88 -6.56 -22.79 7.78
N ASN A 89 -5.23 -22.78 7.75
CA ASN A 89 -4.42 -22.44 8.92
C ASN A 89 -4.39 -20.92 9.12
N ALA A 90 -4.13 -20.16 8.06
CA ALA A 90 -4.18 -18.70 8.11
C ALA A 90 -5.56 -18.23 8.61
N PHE A 91 -6.64 -18.82 8.10
CA PHE A 91 -7.99 -18.45 8.52
C PHE A 91 -8.29 -18.86 9.97
N ALA A 92 -7.83 -20.03 10.41
CA ALA A 92 -8.03 -20.47 11.78
C ALA A 92 -7.31 -19.59 12.82
N TYR A 93 -6.10 -19.09 12.50
CA TYR A 93 -5.31 -18.26 13.41
C TYR A 93 -5.65 -16.77 13.32
N GLU A 94 -5.88 -16.27 12.11
CA GLU A 94 -5.97 -14.83 11.85
C GLU A 94 -7.38 -14.40 11.43
N GLY A 95 -8.26 -15.32 11.05
CA GLY A 95 -9.58 -14.98 10.47
C GLY A 95 -9.47 -14.38 9.05
N GLU A 96 -8.33 -14.60 8.38
CA GLU A 96 -8.04 -14.17 7.01
C GLU A 96 -7.40 -15.30 6.22
N TYR A 97 -7.49 -15.21 4.90
CA TYR A 97 -6.96 -16.23 4.00
C TYR A 97 -5.46 -16.06 3.69
N TYR A 98 -4.84 -14.99 4.20
CA TYR A 98 -3.45 -14.64 3.99
C TYR A 98 -2.79 -14.21 5.27
N THR A 99 -1.52 -14.56 5.41
CA THR A 99 -0.68 -14.09 6.50
C THR A 99 0.16 -12.90 6.03
N LEU A 100 0.16 -11.84 6.83
CA LEU A 100 1.00 -10.66 6.62
C LEU A 100 2.37 -10.89 7.24
N CYS A 101 3.40 -10.92 6.40
CA CYS A 101 4.80 -10.98 6.80
C CYS A 101 5.40 -9.57 6.67
N LEU A 102 5.76 -8.98 7.80
CA LEU A 102 6.28 -7.63 7.89
C LEU A 102 7.81 -7.65 7.97
N ASN A 103 8.47 -6.59 7.48
CA ASN A 103 9.93 -6.53 7.40
C ASN A 103 10.62 -6.15 8.73
N TYR A 104 9.91 -6.17 9.85
CA TYR A 104 10.48 -5.89 11.16
C TYR A 104 11.03 -7.16 11.83
N ASN A 105 12.12 -7.01 12.58
CA ASN A 105 12.80 -8.16 13.21
C ASN A 105 12.05 -8.72 14.44
N SER A 106 11.10 -7.98 15.01
CA SER A 106 10.37 -8.32 16.24
C SER A 106 8.91 -8.63 15.96
N ASN A 107 8.25 -9.47 16.78
CA ASN A 107 6.80 -9.71 16.71
C ASN A 107 6.30 -10.39 15.42
N SER A 108 7.16 -11.10 14.69
CA SER A 108 6.67 -12.01 13.65
C SER A 108 5.98 -13.21 14.32
N VAL A 109 4.75 -13.50 13.92
CA VAL A 109 3.99 -14.67 14.39
C VAL A 109 4.65 -15.96 13.92
N PHE A 110 5.34 -15.91 12.77
CA PHE A 110 5.98 -17.06 12.14
C PHE A 110 7.47 -16.81 11.93
N ASP A 111 8.32 -17.84 12.03
CA ASP A 111 9.76 -17.72 11.71
C ASP A 111 10.04 -17.68 10.19
N TYR A 112 9.05 -17.25 9.42
CA TYR A 112 9.15 -17.08 7.98
C TYR A 112 9.57 -15.65 7.66
N LYS A 113 10.72 -15.49 6.98
CA LYS A 113 11.36 -14.18 6.72
C LYS A 113 11.49 -13.94 5.21
N PRO A 114 10.38 -13.67 4.51
CA PRO A 114 10.36 -13.59 3.04
C PRO A 114 11.24 -12.46 2.49
N PHE A 115 11.42 -11.36 3.22
CA PHE A 115 12.30 -10.26 2.80
C PHE A 115 13.79 -10.62 2.72
N LYS A 116 14.20 -11.77 3.27
CA LYS A 116 15.57 -12.30 3.11
C LYS A 116 15.71 -13.24 1.90
N SER A 117 14.60 -13.58 1.25
CA SER A 117 14.59 -14.50 0.12
C SER A 117 15.00 -13.81 -1.18
N GLN A 118 15.62 -14.58 -2.07
CA GLN A 118 16.02 -14.05 -3.37
C GLN A 118 14.83 -13.64 -4.23
N TYR A 119 13.67 -14.32 -4.13
CA TYR A 119 12.49 -13.99 -4.94
C TYR A 119 11.87 -12.64 -4.55
N VAL A 120 11.86 -12.26 -3.26
CA VAL A 120 11.41 -10.91 -2.84
C VAL A 120 12.39 -9.84 -3.29
N LEU A 121 13.70 -10.07 -3.09
CA LEU A 121 14.73 -9.12 -3.52
C LEU A 121 14.69 -8.90 -5.03
N ASN A 122 14.60 -9.97 -5.81
CA ASN A 122 14.46 -9.90 -7.27
C ASN A 122 13.20 -9.14 -7.71
N ALA A 123 12.09 -9.26 -6.98
CA ALA A 123 10.85 -8.56 -7.32
C ALA A 123 10.97 -7.05 -7.11
N LEU A 124 11.58 -6.63 -5.99
CA LEU A 124 11.84 -5.22 -5.70
C LEU A 124 12.84 -4.61 -6.69
N ASP A 125 13.94 -5.31 -6.99
CA ASP A 125 14.93 -4.90 -7.97
C ASP A 125 14.33 -4.81 -9.38
N SER A 126 13.45 -5.75 -9.73
CA SER A 126 12.76 -5.77 -11.02
C SER A 126 11.85 -4.56 -11.21
N LEU A 127 11.15 -4.11 -10.16
CA LEU A 127 10.36 -2.87 -10.21
C LEU A 127 11.25 -1.66 -10.49
N GLN A 128 12.37 -1.52 -9.77
CA GLN A 128 13.30 -0.40 -9.98
C GLN A 128 13.93 -0.42 -11.38
N SER A 129 14.35 -1.62 -11.84
CA SER A 129 14.89 -1.81 -13.20
C SER A 129 13.85 -1.49 -14.26
N PHE A 130 12.59 -1.90 -14.06
CA PHE A 130 11.48 -1.61 -14.96
C PHE A 130 11.25 -0.10 -15.08
N VAL A 131 11.09 0.62 -13.96
CA VAL A 131 10.89 2.08 -13.96
C VAL A 131 12.06 2.81 -14.62
N SER A 132 13.28 2.35 -14.38
CA SER A 132 14.49 2.93 -14.99
C SER A 132 14.56 2.71 -16.50
N LYS A 133 14.20 1.51 -16.98
CA LYS A 133 14.09 1.21 -18.42
C LYS A 133 12.97 2.01 -19.07
N LEU A 134 11.84 2.16 -18.39
CA LEU A 134 10.69 2.92 -18.87
C LEU A 134 11.05 4.38 -19.18
N LYS A 135 11.89 5.01 -18.32
CA LYS A 135 12.42 6.36 -18.56
C LYS A 135 13.15 6.49 -19.90
N ASN A 136 13.85 5.46 -20.35
CA ASN A 136 14.66 5.51 -21.55
C ASN A 136 13.85 5.31 -22.84
N VAL A 137 12.64 4.76 -22.75
CA VAL A 137 11.79 4.40 -23.90
C VAL A 137 10.49 5.19 -23.96
N ILE A 138 10.27 6.14 -23.03
CA ILE A 138 9.01 6.89 -22.90
C ILE A 138 8.69 7.77 -24.11
N ASP A 139 9.72 8.20 -24.83
CA ASP A 139 9.58 9.03 -26.03
C ASP A 139 9.41 8.21 -27.32
N GLU A 140 9.46 6.88 -27.24
CA GLU A 140 9.18 6.03 -28.40
C GLU A 140 7.71 6.17 -28.84
N PRO A 141 7.41 6.15 -30.16
CA PRO A 141 6.06 6.28 -30.68
C PRO A 141 5.06 5.27 -30.11
N ALA A 142 5.54 4.07 -29.78
CA ALA A 142 4.72 3.03 -29.18
C ALA A 142 4.11 3.44 -27.83
N CYS A 143 4.82 4.28 -27.04
CA CYS A 143 4.40 4.75 -25.73
C CYS A 143 3.42 5.93 -25.78
N SER A 144 3.16 6.51 -26.96
CA SER A 144 2.41 7.76 -27.13
C SER A 144 1.01 7.74 -26.49
N GLU A 145 0.27 6.64 -26.67
CA GLU A 145 -1.09 6.48 -26.13
C GLU A 145 -1.13 6.56 -24.60
N ASN A 146 -0.12 5.98 -23.93
CA ASN A 146 -0.05 5.88 -22.48
C ASN A 146 0.97 6.84 -21.84
N LYS A 147 1.51 7.79 -22.61
CA LYS A 147 2.65 8.63 -22.20
C LYS A 147 2.40 9.38 -20.90
N VAL A 148 1.20 9.94 -20.72
CA VAL A 148 0.81 10.66 -19.49
C VAL A 148 0.85 9.73 -18.28
N LEU A 149 0.29 8.53 -18.41
CA LEU A 149 0.23 7.52 -17.37
C LEU A 149 1.61 7.01 -16.98
N LEU A 150 2.43 6.70 -17.98
CA LEU A 150 3.78 6.19 -17.80
C LEU A 150 4.69 7.26 -17.18
N ASN A 151 4.51 8.54 -17.52
CA ASN A 151 5.20 9.64 -16.86
C ASN A 151 4.85 9.76 -15.37
N LYS A 152 3.58 9.55 -14.98
CA LYS A 152 3.19 9.49 -13.56
C LYS A 152 3.97 8.41 -12.82
N ILE A 153 4.07 7.21 -13.41
CA ILE A 153 4.83 6.07 -12.84
C ILE A 153 6.32 6.39 -12.73
N ILE A 154 6.91 6.97 -13.77
CA ILE A 154 8.31 7.38 -13.80
C ILE A 154 8.65 8.37 -12.67
N ASN A 155 7.78 9.36 -12.45
CA ASN A 155 8.02 10.43 -11.50
C ASN A 155 7.82 9.99 -10.04
N ASN A 156 6.77 9.20 -9.79
CA ASN A 156 6.38 8.79 -8.44
C ASN A 156 7.05 7.50 -7.93
N ASN A 157 7.92 6.88 -8.72
CA ASN A 157 8.79 5.78 -8.28
C ASN A 157 10.28 6.13 -8.48
N SER A 158 10.59 7.41 -8.55
CA SER A 158 11.98 7.88 -8.52
C SER A 158 12.58 7.72 -7.11
N VAL A 159 13.90 7.71 -6.99
CA VAL A 159 14.64 7.46 -5.73
C VAL A 159 14.41 8.58 -4.68
N LEU A 160 13.73 9.67 -5.07
CA LEU A 160 13.41 10.75 -4.14
C LEU A 160 12.38 10.26 -3.12
N PRO A 161 12.58 10.56 -1.82
CA PRO A 161 11.62 10.16 -0.80
C PRO A 161 10.27 10.83 -1.09
N GLU A 162 9.22 10.02 -1.19
CA GLU A 162 7.84 10.52 -1.22
C GLU A 162 7.56 11.33 0.06
N PRO A 163 6.64 12.32 0.03
CA PRO A 163 6.23 13.01 1.23
C PRO A 163 5.80 12.00 2.30
N ASP A 164 6.46 12.04 3.45
CA ASP A 164 6.17 11.12 4.53
C ASP A 164 4.79 11.46 5.13
N ILE A 165 3.86 10.50 5.11
CA ILE A 165 2.53 10.67 5.70
C ILE A 165 2.60 11.09 7.17
N HIS A 166 3.63 10.66 7.91
CA HIS A 166 3.87 11.05 9.30
C HIS A 166 4.16 12.54 9.46
N SER A 167 4.80 13.17 8.45
CA SER A 167 5.05 14.61 8.44
C SER A 167 3.77 15.42 8.21
N ILE A 168 2.85 14.89 7.39
CA ILE A 168 1.54 15.51 7.12
C ILE A 168 0.67 15.45 8.37
N ILE A 169 0.55 14.26 8.96
CA ILE A 169 -0.27 14.08 10.17
C ILE A 169 0.42 14.57 11.44
N LYS A 170 1.69 14.99 11.36
CA LYS A 170 2.52 15.42 12.49
C LYS A 170 2.45 14.45 13.67
N SER A 171 2.54 13.15 13.38
CA SER A 171 2.41 12.10 14.37
C SER A 171 2.97 10.78 13.84
N SER A 172 3.48 9.95 14.74
CA SER A 172 3.90 8.58 14.46
C SER A 172 2.80 7.61 14.86
N ILE A 173 2.11 7.02 13.88
CA ILE A 173 1.16 5.93 14.14
C ILE A 173 1.98 4.66 14.36
N SER A 174 2.09 4.22 15.61
CA SER A 174 2.88 3.04 15.97
C SER A 174 2.16 1.73 15.60
N VAL A 175 0.82 1.72 15.69
CA VAL A 175 -0.02 0.55 15.43
C VAL A 175 -1.35 1.02 14.88
N LEU A 176 -1.80 0.42 13.77
CA LEU A 176 -3.18 0.53 13.34
C LEU A 176 -4.05 -0.48 14.10
N PRO A 177 -5.29 -0.14 14.49
CA PRO A 177 -6.19 -1.07 15.16
C PRO A 177 -6.38 -2.36 14.35
N PRO A 178 -6.54 -3.52 14.98
CA PRO A 178 -6.79 -4.78 14.28
C PRO A 178 -7.92 -4.69 13.25
N ASP A 179 -8.97 -3.90 13.52
CA ASP A 179 -10.11 -3.69 12.63
C ASP A 179 -9.74 -3.09 11.27
N THR A 180 -8.62 -2.35 11.18
CA THR A 180 -8.14 -1.81 9.90
C THR A 180 -7.78 -2.89 8.89
N ARG A 181 -7.60 -4.14 9.34
CA ARG A 181 -7.50 -5.33 8.47
C ARG A 181 -8.69 -5.48 7.53
N HIS A 182 -9.89 -5.05 7.96
CA HIS A 182 -11.11 -5.15 7.15
C HIS A 182 -11.11 -4.21 5.95
N SER A 183 -10.21 -3.23 5.94
CA SER A 183 -9.95 -2.33 4.83
C SER A 183 -8.57 -2.57 4.22
N ASP A 184 -7.99 -3.77 4.42
CA ASP A 184 -6.63 -4.14 3.99
C ASP A 184 -5.57 -3.08 4.39
N TYR A 185 -5.76 -2.45 5.56
CA TYR A 185 -4.95 -1.35 6.07
C TYR A 185 -4.88 -0.10 5.16
N ASP A 186 -5.69 -0.02 4.10
CA ASP A 186 -5.87 1.15 3.25
C ASP A 186 -6.83 2.14 3.92
N VAL A 187 -6.34 2.78 4.99
CA VAL A 187 -7.06 3.82 5.75
C VAL A 187 -6.41 5.19 5.56
N ILE A 188 -7.22 6.24 5.60
CA ILE A 188 -6.72 7.63 5.67
C ILE A 188 -6.55 7.99 7.15
N PRO A 189 -5.32 8.20 7.65
CA PRO A 189 -5.11 8.61 9.02
C PRO A 189 -5.44 10.10 9.19
N VAL A 190 -6.30 10.43 10.14
CA VAL A 190 -6.60 11.80 10.55
C VAL A 190 -6.39 11.93 12.05
N ILE A 191 -5.40 12.73 12.45
CA ILE A 191 -5.08 12.96 13.87
C ILE A 191 -5.81 14.20 14.33
N ILE A 192 -6.76 14.01 15.24
CA ILE A 192 -7.59 15.07 15.84
C ILE A 192 -7.20 15.41 17.27
N ALA A 193 -6.46 14.52 17.94
CA ALA A 193 -5.92 14.74 19.27
C ALA A 193 -4.56 14.03 19.43
N ASP A 194 -3.74 14.54 20.32
CA ASP A 194 -2.50 13.91 20.78
C ASP A 194 -2.66 13.45 22.23
N GLY A 195 -1.87 12.46 22.66
CA GLY A 195 -1.95 11.92 24.03
C GLY A 195 -3.21 11.10 24.34
N CYS A 196 -3.27 10.50 25.52
CA CYS A 196 -4.35 9.62 25.94
C CYS A 196 -4.95 10.10 27.26
N VAL A 197 -6.28 10.06 27.41
CA VAL A 197 -6.96 10.38 28.68
C VAL A 197 -6.48 9.46 29.80
N TYR A 198 -6.38 8.16 29.51
CA TYR A 198 -6.20 7.14 30.55
C TYR A 198 -4.75 6.79 30.85
N ASN A 199 -3.85 6.93 29.88
CA ASN A 199 -2.42 6.57 30.02
C ASN A 199 -2.17 5.21 30.72
N CYS A 200 -3.04 4.23 30.44
CA CYS A 200 -3.10 2.93 31.11
C CYS A 200 -1.71 2.29 31.28
N SER A 201 -1.40 1.79 32.48
CA SER A 201 -0.08 1.19 32.79
C SER A 201 0.30 0.03 31.86
N PHE A 202 -0.68 -0.72 31.38
CA PHE A 202 -0.49 -1.86 30.47
C PHE A 202 -0.35 -1.47 28.99
N CYS A 203 -0.62 -0.23 28.60
CA CYS A 203 -0.60 0.18 27.20
C CYS A 203 0.82 0.47 26.74
N SER A 204 1.39 -0.41 25.92
CA SER A 204 2.74 -0.26 25.36
C SER A 204 2.85 0.79 24.25
N VAL A 205 1.73 1.23 23.67
CA VAL A 205 1.67 2.19 22.56
C VAL A 205 1.27 3.60 23.01
N LYS A 206 1.14 3.85 24.32
CA LYS A 206 0.80 5.18 24.85
C LYS A 206 1.99 6.14 24.72
N SER A 207 1.73 7.42 24.46
CA SER A 207 2.77 8.45 24.47
C SER A 207 3.18 8.87 25.90
N GLY A 208 2.31 8.64 26.89
CA GLY A 208 2.48 9.17 28.25
C GLY A 208 2.05 10.64 28.38
N GLU A 209 1.66 11.27 27.27
CA GLU A 209 1.17 12.65 27.25
C GLU A 209 -0.32 12.72 27.62
N LYS A 210 -0.72 13.86 28.20
CA LYS A 210 -2.14 14.15 28.42
C LYS A 210 -2.83 14.40 27.09
N ILE A 211 -4.12 14.09 27.03
CA ILE A 211 -4.93 14.41 25.85
C ILE A 211 -4.85 15.91 25.53
N ASN A 212 -4.62 16.21 24.25
CA ASN A 212 -4.60 17.55 23.70
C ASN A 212 -5.31 17.55 22.36
N ILE A 213 -6.50 18.15 22.30
CA ILE A 213 -7.29 18.27 21.07
C ILE A 213 -6.59 19.26 20.14
N ARG A 214 -6.40 18.87 18.87
CA ARG A 214 -5.82 19.74 17.86
C ARG A 214 -6.85 20.78 17.43
N ASN A 215 -6.39 22.02 17.24
CA ASN A 215 -7.27 23.08 16.78
C ASN A 215 -7.73 22.83 15.33
N GLU A 216 -8.88 23.42 14.97
CA GLU A 216 -9.51 23.25 13.67
C GLU A 216 -8.59 23.65 12.51
N ALA A 217 -7.79 24.72 12.66
CA ALA A 217 -6.87 25.16 11.62
C ALA A 217 -5.79 24.10 11.33
N ASN A 218 -5.30 23.40 12.36
CA ASN A 218 -4.36 22.30 12.22
C ASN A 218 -5.00 21.10 11.51
N ILE A 219 -6.22 20.73 11.91
CA ILE A 219 -6.96 19.62 11.29
C ILE A 219 -7.28 19.96 9.82
N ALA A 220 -7.73 21.18 9.52
CA ALA A 220 -8.01 21.63 8.16
C ALA A 220 -6.76 21.61 7.27
N LEU A 221 -5.62 22.07 7.79
CA LEU A 221 -4.34 22.00 7.07
C LEU A 221 -3.97 20.53 6.78
N GLN A 222 -4.09 19.66 7.78
CA GLN A 222 -3.83 18.22 7.63
C GLN A 222 -4.73 17.60 6.55
N LEU A 223 -6.03 17.89 6.56
CA LEU A 223 -6.99 17.37 5.57
C LEU A 223 -6.67 17.85 4.15
N ASN A 224 -6.24 19.12 3.99
CA ASN A 224 -5.82 19.63 2.69
C ASN A 224 -4.55 18.92 2.20
N GLN A 225 -3.55 18.77 3.06
CA GLN A 225 -2.30 18.07 2.72
C GLN A 225 -2.53 16.57 2.44
N LEU A 226 -3.42 15.91 3.20
CA LEU A 226 -3.81 14.52 2.91
C LEU A 226 -4.53 14.43 1.56
N ARG A 227 -5.44 15.35 1.25
CA ARG A 227 -6.11 15.39 -0.06
C ARG A 227 -5.10 15.51 -1.20
N GLU A 228 -4.10 16.38 -1.06
CA GLU A 228 -3.01 16.52 -2.04
C GLU A 228 -2.17 15.24 -2.14
N PHE A 229 -1.81 14.64 -1.00
CA PHE A 229 -1.00 13.41 -0.94
C PHE A 229 -1.71 12.19 -1.55
N TYR A 230 -3.00 12.02 -1.28
CA TYR A 230 -3.78 10.94 -1.89
C TYR A 230 -4.15 11.27 -3.34
N GLY A 231 -4.26 12.55 -3.73
CA GLY A 231 -4.44 12.97 -5.10
C GLY A 231 -5.62 12.28 -5.78
N GLU A 232 -5.40 11.78 -7.00
CA GLU A 232 -6.43 11.05 -7.75
C GLU A 232 -6.81 9.71 -7.09
N ASP A 233 -5.88 9.11 -6.35
CA ASP A 233 -6.05 7.82 -5.68
C ASP A 233 -7.01 7.89 -4.47
N ILE A 234 -7.39 9.08 -4.00
CA ILE A 234 -8.30 9.24 -2.86
C ILE A 234 -9.64 8.50 -3.06
N ILE A 235 -10.09 8.34 -4.32
CA ILE A 235 -11.33 7.64 -4.65
C ILE A 235 -11.33 6.16 -4.27
N ASN A 236 -10.14 5.58 -4.07
CA ASN A 236 -9.96 4.17 -3.71
C ASN A 236 -10.02 3.94 -2.19
N TYR A 237 -10.17 5.02 -1.40
CA TYR A 237 -10.22 4.97 0.05
C TYR A 237 -11.66 5.17 0.54
N ASN A 238 -12.13 4.25 1.38
CA ASN A 238 -13.46 4.28 1.99
C ASN A 238 -13.42 4.26 3.52
N SER A 239 -12.23 4.34 4.10
CA SER A 239 -12.00 4.15 5.53
C SER A 239 -11.09 5.25 6.07
N VAL A 240 -11.46 5.79 7.22
CA VAL A 240 -10.70 6.81 7.95
C VAL A 240 -10.31 6.23 9.30
N PHE A 241 -9.03 6.37 9.63
CA PHE A 241 -8.56 6.11 10.98
C PHE A 241 -8.45 7.44 11.71
N LEU A 242 -9.40 7.69 12.62
CA LEU A 242 -9.32 8.82 13.55
C LEU A 242 -8.29 8.46 14.61
N GLY A 243 -7.07 8.93 14.36
CA GLY A 243 -5.88 8.42 14.97
C GLY A 243 -5.42 9.16 16.22
N ASN A 244 -4.48 8.46 16.85
CA ASN A 244 -3.88 8.60 18.18
C ASN A 244 -4.83 8.39 19.36
N HIS A 245 -4.53 7.32 20.12
CA HIS A 245 -5.16 7.00 21.40
C HIS A 245 -6.70 7.02 21.37
N ASP A 246 -7.33 7.85 22.20
CA ASP A 246 -8.76 7.89 22.44
C ASP A 246 -9.42 9.03 21.65
N ALA A 247 -9.31 8.96 20.33
CA ALA A 247 -9.78 10.02 19.43
C ALA A 247 -11.30 10.26 19.50
N LEU A 248 -12.07 9.27 19.98
CA LEU A 248 -13.55 9.34 20.02
C LEU A 248 -14.12 9.81 21.37
N VAL A 249 -13.28 10.02 22.39
CA VAL A 249 -13.69 10.54 23.71
C VAL A 249 -13.36 12.05 23.84
N ALA A 250 -13.02 12.69 22.72
CA ALA A 250 -12.92 14.15 22.61
C ALA A 250 -14.28 14.85 22.71
#